data_AF-A0A9P0P357-F1
#
_entry.id   AF-A0A9P0P357-F1
#
_cell.length_a   1.000
_cell.length_b   1.000
_cell.length_c   1.000
_cell.angle_alpha   90.00
_cell.angle_beta   90.00
_cell.angle_gamma   90.00
#
_symmetry.space_group_name_H-M   'P 1'
#
loop_
_entity.id
_entity.type
_entity.pdbx_description
1 polymer ?
#
loop_
_entity_poly.entity_id
_entity_poly.type
_entity_poly.pdbx_seq_one_letter_code
_entity_poly.pdbx_strand_id
1 'polypeptide(L)'
;MPHVDILFSQLQKRKTEPAQVQTDINNFEKCIVDVRNKIDDIINEAKSICTERQGNKRRRRNNSSHDHRVAALEVCDNIVNSANDRFQFIDHLVAASLFFPEHFGAYCGKFPDDKLETSCLAYPELEKSRLKTELSVIYPRNHCRDLHGTLSLLKSLIQNSLEETLTETKKLLEIIVTTPMSTSEAERNFSTLKRIKTK
;
A
#
# COMPACT_ATOMS: atom_id res chain seq x y z
N MET A 1 14.58 11.97 13.70
CA MET A 1 13.42 11.86 14.61
C MET A 1 13.12 10.37 14.71
N PRO A 2 13.46 9.70 15.81
CA PRO A 2 13.59 8.24 15.85
C PRO A 2 12.30 7.48 15.52
N HIS A 3 11.14 8.05 15.83
CA HIS A 3 9.85 7.43 15.56
C HIS A 3 9.48 7.38 14.06
N VAL A 4 9.92 8.38 13.28
CA VAL A 4 9.74 8.41 11.82
C VAL A 4 10.64 7.37 11.17
N ASP A 5 11.85 7.18 11.68
CA ASP A 5 12.82 6.19 11.19
C ASP A 5 12.37 4.74 11.48
N ILE A 6 11.71 4.52 12.62
CA ILE A 6 11.13 3.22 12.99
C ILE A 6 9.95 2.86 12.08
N LEU A 7 9.00 3.78 11.85
CA LEU A 7 7.87 3.56 10.94
C LEU A 7 8.37 3.33 9.49
N PHE A 8 9.36 4.12 9.06
CA PHE A 8 10.01 3.98 7.77
C PHE A 8 10.66 2.59 7.59
N SER A 9 11.32 2.06 8.63
CA SER A 9 11.94 0.73 8.58
C SER A 9 10.94 -0.42 8.49
N GLN A 10 9.76 -0.28 9.08
CA GLN A 10 8.71 -1.31 9.05
C GLN A 10 8.05 -1.39 7.68
N LEU A 11 7.76 -0.24 7.06
CA LEU A 11 7.22 -0.13 5.70
C LEU A 11 8.27 -0.50 4.61
N GLN A 12 9.54 -0.70 4.98
CA GLN A 12 10.62 -1.07 4.08
C GLN A 12 10.82 -2.59 3.91
N LYS A 13 10.14 -3.43 4.71
CA LYS A 13 10.30 -4.89 4.65
C LYS A 13 9.65 -5.47 3.39
N ARG A 14 10.44 -6.21 2.60
CA ARG A 14 10.13 -6.73 1.24
C ARG A 14 9.10 -7.87 1.16
N LYS A 15 8.43 -8.21 2.27
CA LYS A 15 7.39 -9.24 2.30
C LYS A 15 6.04 -8.60 2.61
N THR A 16 5.60 -7.68 1.77
CA THR A 16 4.27 -7.11 1.89
C THR A 16 3.30 -8.02 1.16
N GLU A 17 2.81 -9.04 1.87
CA GLU A 17 1.59 -9.70 1.44
C GLU A 17 0.47 -8.65 1.38
N PRO A 18 -0.36 -8.64 0.33
CA PRO A 18 -1.55 -7.78 0.24
C PRO A 18 -2.40 -7.76 1.52
N ALA A 19 -2.55 -8.92 2.17
CA ALA A 19 -3.29 -9.06 3.41
C ALA A 19 -2.63 -8.33 4.59
N GLN A 20 -1.29 -8.29 4.64
CA GLN A 20 -0.54 -7.56 5.66
C GLN A 20 -0.64 -6.05 5.43
N VAL A 21 -0.56 -5.59 4.17
CA VAL A 21 -0.79 -4.18 3.81
C VAL A 21 -2.15 -3.71 4.32
N GLN A 22 -3.20 -4.49 4.06
CA GLN A 22 -4.55 -4.16 4.53
C GLN A 22 -4.64 -4.12 6.06
N THR A 23 -4.01 -5.09 6.72
CA THR A 23 -3.99 -5.16 8.19
C THR A 23 -3.26 -3.95 8.78
N ASP A 24 -2.16 -3.53 8.17
CA ASP A 24 -1.37 -2.39 8.61
C ASP A 24 -2.10 -1.06 8.39
N ILE A 25 -2.84 -0.91 7.27
CA ILE A 25 -3.70 0.26 7.02
C ILE A 25 -4.81 0.33 8.08
N ASN A 26 -5.52 -0.78 8.32
CA ASN A 26 -6.59 -0.84 9.32
C ASN A 26 -6.06 -0.55 10.74
N ASN A 27 -4.86 -1.03 11.06
CA ASN A 27 -4.21 -0.74 12.34
C ASN A 27 -3.80 0.74 12.44
N PHE A 28 -3.30 1.32 11.35
CA PHE A 28 -2.98 2.75 11.29
C PHE A 28 -4.23 3.61 11.52
N GLU A 29 -5.35 3.30 10.87
CA GLU A 29 -6.61 4.01 11.08
C GLU A 29 -7.06 3.94 12.54
N LYS A 30 -7.04 2.75 13.15
CA LYS A 30 -7.37 2.57 14.56
C LYS A 30 -6.49 3.42 15.47
N CYS A 31 -5.17 3.44 15.23
CA CYS A 31 -4.25 4.27 16.00
C CYS A 31 -4.58 5.77 15.88
N ILE A 32 -4.94 6.27 14.70
CA ILE A 32 -5.31 7.68 14.52
C ILE A 32 -6.65 8.00 15.19
N VAL A 33 -7.62 7.10 15.13
CA VAL A 33 -8.91 7.23 15.85
C VAL A 33 -8.68 7.22 17.36
N ASP A 34 -7.78 6.39 17.88
CA ASP A 34 -7.42 6.38 19.30
C ASP A 34 -6.76 7.69 19.74
N VAL A 35 -5.92 8.28 18.90
CA VAL A 35 -5.35 9.62 19.14
C VAL A 35 -6.43 10.70 19.10
N ARG A 36 -7.39 10.61 18.17
CA ARG A 36 -8.55 11.50 18.08
C ARG A 36 -9.40 11.44 19.36
N ASN A 37 -9.61 10.26 19.91
CA ASN A 37 -10.39 10.06 21.13
C ASN A 37 -9.65 10.57 22.39
N LYS A 38 -8.32 10.52 22.39
CA LYS A 38 -7.46 11.02 23.49
C LYS A 38 -7.02 12.48 23.32
N ILE A 39 -7.58 13.20 22.36
CA ILE A 39 -7.12 14.55 22.02
C ILE A 39 -7.29 15.53 23.19
N ASP A 40 -8.32 15.34 24.00
CA ASP A 40 -8.58 16.18 25.18
C ASP A 40 -7.52 15.95 26.27
N ASP A 41 -7.05 14.72 26.47
CA ASP A 41 -5.95 14.40 27.40
C ASP A 41 -4.62 14.98 26.92
N ILE A 42 -4.33 14.87 25.62
CA ILE A 42 -3.13 15.43 24.98
C ILE A 42 -3.10 16.96 25.09
N ILE A 43 -4.25 17.62 24.90
CA ILE A 43 -4.37 19.07 25.06
C ILE A 43 -4.17 19.48 26.52
N ASN A 44 -4.67 18.69 27.47
CA ASN A 44 -4.49 18.95 28.90
C ASN A 44 -3.03 18.74 29.35
N GLU A 45 -2.37 17.70 28.88
CA GLU A 45 -0.94 17.45 29.11
C GLU A 45 -0.07 18.56 28.50
N ALA A 46 -0.36 18.99 27.27
CA ALA A 46 0.34 20.09 26.62
C ALA A 46 0.19 21.42 27.36
N LYS A 47 -0.98 21.68 27.97
CA LYS A 47 -1.19 22.85 28.84
C LYS A 47 -0.33 22.77 30.10
N SER A 48 -0.26 21.59 30.74
CA SER A 48 0.55 21.35 31.95
C SER A 48 2.05 21.60 31.69
N ILE A 49 2.56 21.16 30.55
CA ILE A 49 3.96 21.38 30.13
C ILE A 49 4.23 22.87 29.82
N CYS A 50 3.24 23.59 29.28
CA CYS A 50 3.37 25.02 28.97
C CYS A 50 3.34 25.91 30.23
N THR A 51 2.65 25.51 31.30
CA THR A 51 2.60 26.27 32.55
C THR A 51 3.93 26.29 33.30
N GLU A 52 4.77 25.27 33.19
CA GLU A 52 6.08 25.23 33.86
C GLU A 52 7.14 26.14 33.21
N ARG A 53 6.93 26.59 31.96
CA ARG A 53 7.91 27.37 31.17
C ARG A 53 7.65 28.88 31.12
N GLN A 54 6.69 29.42 31.86
CA GLN A 54 6.37 30.85 31.81
C GLN A 54 7.34 31.74 32.62
N GLY A 55 8.57 31.84 32.12
CA GLY A 55 9.38 33.05 32.24
C GLY A 55 9.11 33.95 31.03
N ASN A 56 8.29 34.98 31.22
CA ASN A 56 8.14 36.18 30.38
C ASN A 56 8.12 35.98 28.84
N LYS A 57 6.94 36.04 28.21
CA LYS A 57 6.78 36.70 26.89
C LYS A 57 5.31 37.03 26.55
N ARG A 58 5.10 38.32 26.25
CA ARG A 58 3.97 39.02 25.61
C ARG A 58 2.78 38.15 25.17
N ARG A 59 1.61 38.47 25.74
CA ARG A 59 0.26 38.08 25.29
C ARG A 59 0.15 38.15 23.76
N ARG A 60 0.32 37.00 23.11
CA ARG A 60 -0.09 36.79 21.71
C ARG A 60 -1.59 36.53 21.74
N ARG A 61 -2.29 37.31 20.91
CA ARG A 61 -3.72 37.28 20.58
C ARG A 61 -4.32 35.88 20.71
N ASN A 62 -5.39 35.76 21.49
CA ASN A 62 -6.18 34.55 21.75
C ASN A 62 -6.43 33.75 20.46
N ASN A 63 -5.67 32.68 20.22
CA ASN A 63 -6.27 31.47 19.65
C ASN A 63 -6.86 30.75 20.85
N SER A 64 -8.19 30.66 20.88
CA SER A 64 -8.87 30.02 21.99
C SER A 64 -8.40 28.57 22.07
N SER A 65 -8.33 27.98 23.26
CA SER A 65 -8.06 26.55 23.41
C SER A 65 -9.00 25.67 22.57
N HIS A 66 -10.14 26.23 22.15
CA HIS A 66 -11.11 25.62 21.25
C HIS A 66 -10.58 25.56 19.81
N ASP A 67 -9.90 26.60 19.32
CA ASP A 67 -9.34 26.64 17.95
C ASP A 67 -8.24 25.58 17.75
N HIS A 68 -7.39 25.37 18.77
CA HIS A 68 -6.37 24.32 18.74
C HIS A 68 -6.96 22.91 18.78
N ARG A 69 -8.08 22.73 19.49
CA ARG A 69 -8.80 21.45 19.53
C ARG A 69 -9.45 21.14 18.18
N VAL A 70 -10.13 22.11 17.59
CA VAL A 70 -10.76 21.97 16.27
C VAL A 70 -9.70 21.67 15.22
N ALA A 71 -8.59 22.42 15.20
CA ALA A 71 -7.49 22.16 14.27
C ALA A 71 -6.87 20.76 14.44
N ALA A 72 -6.73 20.27 15.67
CA ALA A 72 -6.18 18.94 15.92
C ALA A 72 -7.12 17.81 15.45
N LEU A 73 -8.44 17.99 15.63
CA LEU A 73 -9.45 17.07 15.10
C LEU A 73 -9.46 17.07 13.57
N GLU A 74 -9.42 18.25 12.94
CA GLU A 74 -9.33 18.39 11.49
C GLU A 74 -8.06 17.74 10.93
N VAL A 75 -6.93 17.84 11.62
CA VAL A 75 -5.70 17.15 11.21
C VAL A 75 -5.86 15.64 11.29
N CYS A 76 -6.47 15.10 12.35
CA CYS A 76 -6.73 13.67 12.45
C CYS A 76 -7.65 13.19 11.31
N ASP A 77 -8.73 13.92 11.05
CA ASP A 77 -9.69 13.59 10.00
C ASP A 77 -9.06 13.67 8.60
N ASN A 78 -8.24 14.70 8.35
CA ASN A 78 -7.48 14.82 7.10
C ASN A 78 -6.48 13.68 6.91
N ILE A 79 -5.82 13.23 7.98
CA ILE A 79 -4.88 12.10 7.92
C ILE A 79 -5.63 10.80 7.61
N VAL A 80 -6.79 10.55 8.24
CA VAL A 80 -7.62 9.37 7.97
C VAL A 80 -8.16 9.39 6.54
N ASN A 81 -8.68 10.53 6.08
CA ASN A 81 -9.19 10.67 4.72
C ASN A 81 -8.07 10.51 3.69
N SER A 82 -6.91 11.11 3.92
CA SER A 82 -5.75 10.97 3.03
C SER A 82 -5.22 9.53 2.99
N ALA A 83 -5.27 8.81 4.12
CA ALA A 83 -4.91 7.40 4.16
C ALA A 83 -5.92 6.56 3.38
N ASN A 84 -7.23 6.80 3.57
CA ASN A 84 -8.27 6.14 2.80
C ASN A 84 -8.08 6.39 1.30
N ASP A 85 -8.03 7.65 0.85
CA ASP A 85 -7.87 7.98 -0.57
C ASP A 85 -6.60 7.36 -1.19
N ARG A 86 -5.49 7.31 -0.45
CA ARG A 86 -4.21 6.76 -0.94
C ARG A 86 -4.16 5.24 -0.95
N PHE A 87 -4.97 4.56 -0.14
CA PHE A 87 -4.92 3.11 0.03
C PHE A 87 -6.24 2.40 -0.32
N GLN A 88 -7.25 3.12 -0.77
CA GLN A 88 -8.56 2.59 -1.17
C GLN A 88 -8.46 1.64 -2.36
N PHE A 89 -7.54 1.92 -3.29
CA PHE A 89 -7.34 1.06 -4.46
C PHE A 89 -6.41 -0.11 -4.13
N ILE A 90 -7.01 -1.31 -4.04
CA ILE A 90 -6.35 -2.57 -3.67
C ILE A 90 -6.45 -3.61 -4.79
N ASP A 91 -7.17 -3.30 -5.88
CA ASP A 91 -7.46 -4.29 -6.92
C ASP A 91 -6.21 -4.77 -7.66
N HIS A 92 -5.16 -3.93 -7.78
CA HIS A 92 -3.85 -4.34 -8.29
C HIS A 92 -3.18 -5.39 -7.40
N LEU A 93 -3.43 -5.36 -6.09
CA LEU A 93 -2.94 -6.36 -5.15
C LEU A 93 -3.72 -7.68 -5.28
N VAL A 94 -5.02 -7.61 -5.55
CA VAL A 94 -5.84 -8.80 -5.86
C VAL A 94 -5.32 -9.46 -7.14
N ALA A 95 -5.06 -8.67 -8.18
CA ALA A 95 -4.45 -9.13 -9.42
C ALA A 95 -3.04 -9.73 -9.20
N ALA A 96 -2.19 -9.08 -8.40
CA ALA A 96 -0.88 -9.62 -8.04
C ALA A 96 -0.97 -10.98 -7.33
N SER A 97 -2.02 -11.18 -6.52
CA SER A 97 -2.22 -12.44 -5.79
C SER A 97 -2.53 -13.64 -6.68
N LEU A 98 -2.87 -13.43 -7.96
CA LEU A 98 -2.99 -14.49 -8.96
C LEU A 98 -1.63 -15.08 -9.33
N PHE A 99 -0.51 -14.38 -9.07
CA PHE A 99 0.84 -14.76 -9.47
C PHE A 99 1.73 -15.21 -8.31
N PHE A 100 1.20 -15.33 -7.09
CA PHE A 100 1.97 -15.80 -5.95
C PHE A 100 2.16 -17.32 -5.98
N PRO A 101 3.42 -17.83 -6.05
CA PRO A 101 3.69 -19.27 -6.17
C PRO A 101 3.13 -20.12 -5.01
N GLU A 102 3.00 -19.51 -3.83
CA GLU A 102 2.42 -20.10 -2.63
C GLU A 102 0.98 -20.59 -2.86
N HIS A 103 0.23 -19.88 -3.71
CA HIS A 103 -1.18 -20.16 -3.98
C HIS A 103 -1.40 -21.06 -5.20
N PHE A 104 -0.37 -21.32 -6.02
CA PHE A 104 -0.52 -22.08 -7.27
C PHE A 104 -1.01 -23.51 -7.02
N GLY A 105 -0.58 -24.13 -5.92
CA GLY A 105 -1.08 -25.45 -5.53
C GLY A 105 -2.58 -25.46 -5.24
N ALA A 106 -3.09 -24.42 -4.58
CA ALA A 106 -4.52 -24.27 -4.32
C ALA A 106 -5.32 -23.94 -5.60
N TYR A 107 -4.76 -23.10 -6.46
CA TYR A 107 -5.40 -22.68 -7.71
C TYR A 107 -5.47 -23.79 -8.77
N CYS A 108 -4.55 -24.76 -8.74
CA CYS A 108 -4.64 -25.97 -9.58
C CYS A 108 -5.90 -26.80 -9.25
N GLY A 109 -6.28 -26.87 -7.97
CA GLY A 109 -7.46 -27.63 -7.53
C GLY A 109 -8.76 -26.86 -7.68
N LYS A 110 -8.75 -25.58 -7.28
CA LYS A 110 -9.90 -24.68 -7.41
C LYS A 110 -9.44 -23.33 -7.97
N PHE A 111 -9.81 -23.05 -9.20
CA PHE A 111 -9.46 -21.79 -9.86
C PHE A 111 -10.08 -20.59 -9.12
N PRO A 112 -9.33 -19.50 -8.88
CA PRO A 112 -9.82 -18.34 -8.15
C PRO A 112 -10.63 -17.41 -9.06
N ASP A 113 -11.85 -17.82 -9.42
CA ASP A 113 -12.75 -17.06 -10.28
C ASP A 113 -13.07 -15.66 -9.71
N ASP A 114 -13.23 -15.54 -8.39
CA ASP A 114 -13.50 -14.27 -7.71
C ASP A 114 -12.38 -13.26 -7.95
N LYS A 115 -11.12 -13.69 -7.82
CA LYS A 115 -9.94 -12.83 -8.00
C LYS A 115 -9.74 -12.44 -9.46
N LEU A 116 -10.04 -13.36 -10.38
CA LEU A 116 -10.02 -13.09 -11.82
C LEU A 116 -11.06 -12.02 -12.17
N GLU A 117 -12.27 -12.13 -11.62
CA GLU A 117 -13.34 -11.17 -11.84
C GLU A 117 -12.99 -9.78 -11.33
N THR A 118 -12.50 -9.66 -10.10
CA THR A 118 -12.00 -8.37 -9.56
C THR A 118 -10.90 -7.78 -10.44
N SER A 119 -9.97 -8.62 -10.95
CA SER A 119 -8.88 -8.16 -11.81
C SER A 119 -9.36 -7.66 -13.17
N CYS A 120 -10.33 -8.34 -13.79
CA CYS A 120 -10.93 -7.90 -15.06
C CYS A 120 -11.82 -6.65 -14.90
N LEU A 121 -12.44 -6.46 -13.73
CA LEU A 121 -13.17 -5.22 -13.42
C LEU A 121 -12.22 -4.03 -13.27
N ALA A 122 -11.06 -4.24 -12.64
CA ALA A 122 -10.04 -3.21 -12.47
C ALA A 122 -9.31 -2.87 -13.78
N TYR A 123 -9.15 -3.86 -14.67
CA TYR A 123 -8.47 -3.72 -15.95
C TYR A 123 -9.36 -4.22 -17.10
N PRO A 124 -10.27 -3.36 -17.61
CA PRO A 124 -11.24 -3.74 -18.64
C PRO A 124 -10.63 -4.15 -19.98
N GLU A 125 -9.36 -3.81 -20.21
CA GLU A 125 -8.61 -4.17 -21.42
C GLU A 125 -8.20 -5.66 -21.46
N LEU A 126 -8.35 -6.38 -20.34
CA LEU A 126 -8.01 -7.80 -20.23
C LEU A 126 -9.16 -8.71 -20.67
N GLU A 127 -8.84 -9.73 -21.45
CA GLU A 127 -9.82 -10.72 -21.89
C GLU A 127 -9.98 -11.84 -20.85
N LYS A 128 -11.11 -11.85 -20.12
CA LYS A 128 -11.39 -12.80 -19.00
C LYS A 128 -11.22 -14.28 -19.38
N SER A 129 -11.81 -14.70 -20.51
CA SER A 129 -11.78 -16.09 -20.99
C SER A 129 -10.36 -16.57 -21.30
N ARG A 130 -9.60 -15.71 -21.97
CA ARG A 130 -8.23 -15.97 -22.39
C ARG A 130 -7.29 -15.97 -21.19
N LEU A 131 -7.35 -14.94 -20.34
CA LEU A 131 -6.57 -14.87 -19.10
C LEU A 131 -6.81 -16.09 -18.19
N LYS A 132 -8.07 -16.56 -18.05
CA LYS A 132 -8.39 -17.77 -17.30
C LYS A 132 -7.68 -19.01 -17.86
N THR A 133 -7.69 -19.16 -19.18
CA THR A 133 -7.08 -20.30 -19.86
C THR A 133 -5.56 -20.26 -19.71
N GLU A 134 -4.96 -19.09 -19.92
CA GLU A 134 -3.52 -18.87 -19.78
C GLU A 134 -3.04 -19.16 -18.34
N LEU A 135 -3.73 -18.63 -17.32
CA LEU A 135 -3.42 -18.90 -15.92
C LEU A 135 -3.58 -20.37 -15.54
N SER A 136 -4.60 -21.04 -16.08
CA SER A 136 -4.82 -22.48 -15.87
C SER A 136 -3.68 -23.34 -16.46
N VAL A 137 -2.98 -22.85 -17.49
CA VAL A 137 -1.79 -23.51 -18.04
C VAL A 137 -0.54 -23.21 -17.20
N ILE A 138 -0.47 -22.05 -16.55
CA ILE A 138 0.66 -21.62 -15.73
C ILE A 138 0.69 -22.33 -14.37
N TYR A 139 -0.45 -22.44 -13.67
CA TYR A 139 -0.48 -22.98 -12.31
C TYR A 139 0.09 -24.40 -12.15
N PRO A 140 -0.16 -25.36 -13.08
CA PRO A 140 0.38 -26.72 -12.96
C PRO A 140 1.87 -26.83 -13.28
N ARG A 141 2.50 -25.80 -13.88
CA ARG A 141 3.89 -25.87 -14.34
C ARG A 141 4.85 -25.62 -13.19
N ASN A 142 5.64 -26.64 -12.84
CA ASN A 142 6.67 -26.55 -11.79
C ASN A 142 7.66 -25.40 -12.02
N HIS A 143 8.07 -25.15 -13.27
CA HIS A 143 8.95 -24.02 -13.60
C HIS A 143 8.37 -22.66 -13.17
N CYS A 144 7.05 -22.48 -13.25
CA CYS A 144 6.40 -21.23 -12.82
C CYS A 144 6.26 -21.15 -11.30
N ARG A 145 6.24 -22.30 -10.60
CA ARG A 145 6.20 -22.38 -9.14
C ARG A 145 7.55 -22.08 -8.49
N ASP A 146 8.64 -22.43 -9.17
CA ASP A 146 10.01 -22.20 -8.67
C ASP A 146 10.45 -20.73 -8.86
N LEU A 147 9.74 -19.96 -9.71
CA LEU A 147 10.01 -18.54 -9.92
C LEU A 147 9.43 -17.70 -8.78
N HIS A 148 10.30 -17.16 -7.96
CA HIS A 148 9.90 -16.17 -6.96
C HIS A 148 9.72 -14.79 -7.59
N GLY A 149 8.47 -14.30 -7.57
CA GLY A 149 8.10 -12.93 -7.90
C GLY A 149 7.65 -12.70 -9.33
N THR A 150 6.73 -11.74 -9.48
CA THR A 150 6.07 -11.33 -10.73
C THR A 150 7.04 -10.96 -11.84
N LEU A 151 8.15 -10.27 -11.50
CA LEU A 151 9.19 -9.87 -12.45
C LEU A 151 9.99 -11.07 -13.00
N SER A 152 10.25 -12.07 -12.18
CA SER A 152 10.95 -13.29 -12.59
C SER A 152 10.11 -14.09 -13.57
N LEU A 153 8.79 -14.13 -13.34
CA LEU A 153 7.83 -14.76 -14.23
C LEU A 153 7.72 -14.01 -15.57
N LEU A 154 7.65 -12.68 -15.56
CA LEU A 154 7.68 -11.87 -16.78
C LEU A 154 8.95 -12.09 -17.60
N LYS A 155 10.13 -12.09 -16.96
CA LYS A 155 11.41 -12.38 -17.63
C LYS A 155 11.44 -13.78 -18.23
N SER A 156 10.89 -14.77 -17.54
CA SER A 156 10.81 -16.14 -18.04
C SER A 156 9.89 -16.26 -19.26
N LEU A 157 8.78 -15.51 -19.29
CA LEU A 157 7.90 -15.48 -20.46
C LEU A 157 8.61 -14.91 -21.69
N ILE A 158 9.36 -13.83 -21.50
CA ILE A 158 10.16 -13.16 -22.55
C ILE A 158 11.26 -14.09 -23.06
N GLN A 159 12.02 -14.71 -22.15
CA GLN A 159 13.14 -15.59 -22.51
C GLN A 159 12.71 -16.86 -23.25
N ASN A 160 11.50 -17.34 -23.00
CA ASN A 160 10.95 -18.54 -23.64
C ASN A 160 10.10 -18.23 -24.88
N SER A 161 10.08 -16.98 -25.36
CA SER A 161 9.22 -16.53 -26.48
C SER A 161 7.74 -16.88 -26.30
N LEU A 162 7.27 -16.94 -25.05
CA LEU A 162 5.87 -17.23 -24.70
C LEU A 162 5.00 -15.96 -24.74
N GLU A 163 5.58 -14.83 -25.13
CA GLU A 163 4.92 -13.53 -25.16
C GLU A 163 3.71 -13.49 -26.09
N GLU A 164 3.75 -14.22 -27.20
CA GLU A 164 2.65 -14.28 -28.17
C GLU A 164 1.57 -15.29 -27.78
N THR A 165 1.90 -16.26 -26.93
CA THR A 165 0.96 -17.31 -26.47
C THR A 165 0.28 -16.95 -25.15
N LEU A 166 0.94 -16.20 -24.28
CA LEU A 166 0.44 -15.78 -22.97
C LEU A 166 0.30 -14.24 -22.92
N THR A 167 -0.44 -13.69 -23.88
CA THR A 167 -0.51 -12.23 -24.08
C THR A 167 -1.24 -11.53 -22.95
N GLU A 168 -2.32 -12.10 -22.44
CA GLU A 168 -3.13 -11.47 -21.38
C GLU A 168 -2.42 -11.55 -20.03
N THR A 169 -1.76 -12.68 -19.78
CA THR A 169 -0.88 -12.87 -18.64
C THR A 169 0.28 -11.88 -18.69
N LYS A 170 0.92 -11.70 -19.85
CA LYS A 170 1.99 -10.72 -20.04
C LYS A 170 1.51 -9.30 -19.74
N LYS A 171 0.38 -8.87 -20.32
CA LYS A 171 -0.20 -7.54 -20.07
C LYS A 171 -0.45 -7.33 -18.58
N LEU A 172 -1.11 -8.29 -17.92
CA LEU A 172 -1.40 -8.18 -16.49
C LEU A 172 -0.11 -8.13 -15.65
N LEU A 173 0.91 -8.93 -15.99
CA LEU A 173 2.21 -8.88 -15.33
C LEU A 173 2.93 -7.55 -15.55
N GLU A 174 2.88 -6.98 -16.75
CA GLU A 174 3.45 -5.66 -17.05
C GLU A 174 2.76 -4.57 -16.23
N ILE A 175 1.43 -4.60 -16.15
CA ILE A 175 0.65 -3.71 -15.30
C ILE A 175 1.09 -3.86 -13.84
N ILE A 176 1.15 -5.08 -13.30
CA ILE A 176 1.52 -5.31 -11.90
C ILE A 176 2.97 -4.90 -11.61
N VAL A 177 3.91 -5.15 -12.52
CA VAL A 177 5.33 -4.79 -12.35
C VAL A 177 5.55 -3.28 -12.45
N THR A 178 4.75 -2.57 -13.24
CA THR A 178 4.83 -1.11 -13.40
C THR A 178 3.97 -0.35 -12.40
N THR A 179 2.98 -1.02 -11.78
CA THR A 179 2.17 -0.46 -10.71
C THR A 179 2.88 -0.62 -9.38
N PRO A 180 3.18 0.46 -8.66
CA PRO A 180 3.76 0.36 -7.33
C PRO A 180 2.80 -0.41 -6.40
N MET A 181 3.30 -1.42 -5.69
CA MET A 181 2.49 -2.26 -4.78
C MET A 181 1.89 -1.43 -3.63
N SER A 182 2.50 -0.29 -3.33
CA SER A 182 1.97 0.70 -2.39
C SER A 182 2.27 2.11 -2.91
N THR A 183 1.40 3.08 -2.66
CA THR A 183 1.62 4.49 -3.04
C THR A 183 2.89 5.09 -2.42
N SER A 184 3.42 4.49 -1.35
CA SER A 184 4.72 4.83 -0.73
C SER A 184 5.95 4.28 -1.47
N GLU A 185 5.78 3.33 -2.40
CA GLU A 185 6.87 2.84 -3.25
C GLU A 185 7.32 3.89 -4.27
N ALA A 186 6.39 4.72 -4.77
CA ALA A 186 6.74 5.90 -5.57
C ALA A 186 7.63 6.88 -4.76
N GLU A 187 7.36 7.04 -3.46
CA GLU A 187 8.17 7.88 -2.56
C GLU A 187 9.57 7.29 -2.27
N ARG A 188 9.79 5.97 -2.42
CA ARG A 188 11.15 5.37 -2.39
C ARG A 188 12.03 5.89 -3.52
N ASN A 189 11.46 6.18 -4.69
CA ASN A 189 12.20 6.72 -5.84
C ASN A 189 12.42 8.24 -5.75
N PHE A 190 11.64 8.94 -4.91
CA PHE A 190 11.79 10.37 -4.63
C PHE A 190 13.03 10.72 -3.78
N SER A 191 13.75 9.75 -3.21
CA SER A 191 15.04 10.01 -2.56
C SER A 191 16.04 10.71 -3.49
N THR A 192 15.92 10.45 -4.80
CA THR A 192 16.71 11.12 -5.84
C THR A 192 16.36 12.60 -5.97
N LEU A 193 15.07 12.95 -5.94
CA LEU A 193 14.60 14.34 -5.92
C LEU A 193 14.93 15.06 -4.61
N LYS A 194 14.95 14.34 -3.48
CA LYS A 194 15.44 14.86 -2.19
C LYS A 194 16.92 15.24 -2.26
N ARG A 195 17.77 14.46 -2.95
CA ARG A 195 19.20 14.81 -3.18
C ARG A 195 19.37 16.04 -4.07
N ILE A 196 18.47 16.29 -5.01
CA ILE A 196 18.54 17.47 -5.90
C ILE A 196 18.08 18.73 -5.16
N LYS A 197 17.03 18.66 -4.33
CA LYS A 197 16.50 19.81 -3.59
C LYS A 197 17.37 20.26 -2.41
N THR A 198 18.26 19.39 -1.94
CA THR A 198 19.17 19.68 -0.80
C THR A 198 20.57 20.11 -1.28
N LYS A 199 20.76 20.29 -2.59
CA LYS A 199 21.93 20.95 -3.17
C LYS A 199 21.64 22.43 -3.44
#